data_AF-A0A652KDJ5-F1
#
_entry.id   AF-A0A652KDJ5-F1
#
_cell.length_a   1.000
_cell.length_b   1.000
_cell.length_c   1.000
_cell.angle_alpha   90.00
_cell.angle_beta   90.00
_cell.angle_gamma   90.00
#
_symmetry.space_group_name_H-M   'P 1'
#
loop_
_entity.id
_entity.type
_entity.pdbx_description
1 polymer ?
#
loop_
_entity_poly.entity_id
_entity_poly.type
_entity_poly.pdbx_seq_one_letter_code
_entity_poly.pdbx_strand_id
1 'polypeptide(L)'
;PQEPPAARRLVGVLGDQPVVLAAAARHRAPDRVVRQLEAVADALLDFQHTVLPRGDEKPSAAHRSRLALAEAAGTVLAGGLSLLGITAPDRI
;
A
#
# COMPACT_ATOMS: atom_id res chain seq x y z
N PRO A 1 -4.94 22.13 -1.76
CA PRO A 1 -4.28 21.16 -0.86
C PRO A 1 -3.28 20.31 -1.66
N GLN A 2 -1.98 20.50 -1.42
CA GLN A 2 -0.94 19.68 -2.06
C GLN A 2 -1.01 18.28 -1.45
N GLU A 3 -1.01 17.23 -2.26
CA GLU A 3 -0.92 15.86 -1.73
C GLU A 3 0.43 15.67 -1.04
N PRO A 4 0.47 15.03 0.15
CA PRO A 4 1.72 14.78 0.83
C PRO A 4 2.62 13.89 -0.05
N PRO A 5 3.95 14.10 -0.06
CA PRO A 5 4.88 13.33 -0.88
C PRO A 5 4.77 11.82 -0.64
N ALA A 6 4.40 11.41 0.58
CA ALA A 6 4.12 10.02 0.93
C ALA A 6 2.91 9.43 0.17
N ALA A 7 1.83 10.20 -0.04
CA ALA A 7 0.67 9.75 -0.83
C ALA A 7 1.07 9.48 -2.28
N ARG A 8 1.85 10.40 -2.88
CA ARG A 8 2.32 10.24 -4.26
C ARG A 8 3.23 9.02 -4.41
N ARG A 9 4.12 8.77 -3.45
CA ARG A 9 4.96 7.56 -3.41
C ARG A 9 4.10 6.30 -3.34
N LEU A 10 3.10 6.28 -2.46
CA LEU A 10 2.19 5.14 -2.29
C LEU A 10 1.37 4.86 -3.55
N VAL A 11 0.81 5.90 -4.19
CA VAL A 11 0.11 5.76 -5.47
C VAL A 11 1.02 5.19 -6.56
N GLY A 12 2.27 5.67 -6.63
CA GLY A 12 3.25 5.16 -7.59
C GLY A 12 3.52 3.66 -7.44
N VAL A 13 3.88 3.23 -6.22
CA VAL A 13 4.19 1.81 -5.98
C VAL A 13 2.98 0.89 -6.15
N LEU A 14 1.77 1.35 -5.81
CA LEU A 14 0.54 0.59 -6.07
C LEU A 14 0.24 0.48 -7.57
N GLY A 15 0.51 1.54 -8.33
CA GLY A 15 0.36 1.54 -9.80
C GLY A 15 1.29 0.56 -10.50
N ASP A 16 2.49 0.33 -9.96
CA ASP A 16 3.48 -0.60 -10.53
C ASP A 16 3.15 -2.08 -10.28
N GLN A 17 2.28 -2.37 -9.31
CA GLN A 17 1.95 -3.73 -8.86
C GLN A 17 1.61 -4.71 -10.00
N PRO A 18 0.72 -4.39 -10.96
CA PRO A 18 0.33 -5.35 -12.00
C PRO A 18 1.50 -5.70 -12.93
N VAL A 19 2.37 -4.72 -13.22
CA VAL A 19 3.54 -4.90 -14.09
C VAL A 19 4.58 -5.77 -13.39
N VAL A 20 4.84 -5.50 -12.11
CA VAL A 20 5.80 -6.29 -11.32
C VAL A 20 5.33 -7.74 -11.16
N LEU A 21 4.04 -7.95 -10.87
CA LEU A 21 3.46 -9.30 -10.77
C LEU A 21 3.56 -10.06 -12.10
N ALA A 22 3.24 -9.42 -13.22
CA ALA A 22 3.36 -10.04 -14.55
C ALA A 22 4.81 -10.42 -14.86
N ALA A 23 5.77 -9.55 -14.55
CA ALA A 23 7.19 -9.84 -14.73
C ALA A 23 7.66 -10.98 -13.81
N ALA A 24 7.26 -10.97 -12.53
CA ALA A 24 7.59 -12.02 -11.58
C ALA A 24 7.08 -13.40 -12.06
N ALA A 25 5.84 -13.46 -12.57
CA ALA A 25 5.27 -14.68 -13.11
C ALA A 25 6.02 -15.18 -14.37
N ARG A 26 6.32 -14.30 -15.33
CA ARG A 26 7.06 -14.66 -16.55
C ARG A 26 8.45 -15.22 -16.27
N HIS A 27 9.13 -14.64 -15.28
CA HIS A 27 10.51 -15.01 -14.95
C HIS A 27 10.61 -16.03 -13.81
N ARG A 28 9.48 -16.51 -13.27
CA ARG A 28 9.41 -17.37 -12.08
C ARG A 28 10.26 -16.82 -10.93
N ALA A 29 10.10 -15.53 -10.64
CA ALA A 29 10.90 -14.79 -9.67
C ALA A 29 10.03 -14.33 -8.48
N PRO A 30 9.73 -15.22 -7.51
CA PRO A 30 8.88 -14.89 -6.35
C PRO A 30 9.52 -13.83 -5.45
N ASP A 31 10.84 -13.72 -5.43
CA ASP A 31 11.59 -12.68 -4.73
C ASP A 31 11.23 -11.26 -5.21
N ARG A 32 10.84 -11.10 -6.49
CA ARG A 32 10.36 -9.80 -7.00
C ARG A 32 9.02 -9.42 -6.41
N VAL A 33 8.16 -10.39 -6.12
CA VAL A 33 6.89 -10.15 -5.42
C VAL A 33 7.17 -9.70 -4.00
N VAL A 34 8.07 -10.37 -3.28
CA VAL A 34 8.46 -10.00 -1.91
C VAL A 34 8.98 -8.56 -1.86
N ARG A 35 9.96 -8.20 -2.70
CA ARG A 35 10.52 -6.84 -2.72
C ARG A 35 9.49 -5.76 -3.04
N GLN A 36 8.52 -6.09 -3.89
CA GLN A 36 7.43 -5.18 -4.20
C GLN A 36 6.49 -5.00 -3.01
N LEU A 37 6.16 -6.08 -2.29
CA LEU A 37 5.34 -6.00 -1.07
C LEU A 37 6.06 -5.22 0.03
N GLU A 38 7.39 -5.38 0.17
CA GLU A 38 8.21 -4.55 1.06
C GLU A 38 8.10 -3.07 0.68
N ALA A 39 8.25 -2.73 -0.61
CA ALA A 39 8.14 -1.35 -1.07
C ALA A 39 6.75 -0.73 -0.83
N VAL A 40 5.68 -1.53 -0.98
CA VAL A 40 4.30 -1.12 -0.64
C VAL A 40 4.16 -0.90 0.87
N ALA A 41 4.68 -1.82 1.68
CA ALA A 41 4.60 -1.74 3.15
C ALA A 41 5.36 -0.50 3.66
N ASP A 42 6.57 -0.25 3.17
CA ASP A 42 7.35 0.95 3.54
C ASP A 42 6.61 2.23 3.17
N ALA A 43 6.07 2.32 1.95
CA ALA A 43 5.31 3.49 1.52
C ALA A 43 4.02 3.68 2.35
N LEU A 44 3.38 2.59 2.75
CA LEU A 44 2.21 2.62 3.64
C LEU A 44 2.57 3.09 5.05
N LEU A 45 3.66 2.60 5.64
CA LEU A 45 4.12 3.02 6.97
C LEU A 45 4.49 4.50 7.02
N ASP A 46 5.11 5.01 5.94
CA ASP A 46 5.37 6.44 5.77
C ASP A 46 4.07 7.26 5.62
N PHE A 47 3.00 6.67 5.10
CA PHE A 47 1.75 7.37 4.80
C PHE A 47 0.71 7.31 5.92
N GLN A 48 0.64 6.20 6.66
CA GLN A 48 -0.48 5.84 7.55
C GLN A 48 -0.76 6.90 8.63
N HIS A 49 0.27 7.61 9.09
CA HIS A 49 0.15 8.64 10.12
C HIS A 49 -0.58 9.90 9.66
N THR A 50 -0.86 10.03 8.35
CA THR A 50 -1.54 11.17 7.72
C THR A 50 -3.04 10.92 7.48
N VAL A 51 -3.50 9.68 7.70
CA VAL A 51 -4.85 9.22 7.34
C VAL A 51 -5.92 9.84 8.24
N LEU A 52 -5.69 9.84 9.55
CA LEU A 52 -6.65 10.34 10.53
C LEU A 52 -6.47 11.83 10.81
N PRO A 53 -7.57 12.56 11.11
CA PRO A 53 -7.49 13.94 11.61
C PRO A 53 -6.66 14.01 12.90
N ARG A 54 -5.92 15.10 13.08
CA ARG A 54 -5.08 15.31 14.29
C ARG A 54 -5.64 16.42 15.17
N GLY A 55 -5.63 16.20 16.48
CA GLY A 55 -6.10 17.18 17.47
C GLY A 55 -7.55 17.57 17.22
N ASP A 56 -7.80 18.87 17.06
CA ASP A 56 -9.15 19.43 16.83
C ASP A 56 -9.55 19.48 15.34
N GLU A 57 -8.76 18.88 14.45
CA GLU A 57 -9.12 18.80 13.03
C GLU A 57 -10.42 18.03 12.83
N LYS A 58 -11.34 18.62 12.07
CA LYS A 58 -12.58 17.97 11.70
C LYS A 58 -12.35 16.92 10.60
N PRO A 59 -13.00 15.75 10.64
CA PRO A 59 -13.03 14.80 9.54
C PRO A 59 -13.45 15.48 8.24
N SER A 60 -12.74 15.18 7.14
CA SER A 60 -12.95 15.85 5.85
C SER A 60 -12.81 14.88 4.69
N ALA A 61 -13.18 15.32 3.48
CA ALA A 61 -13.02 14.53 2.26
C ALA A 61 -11.57 14.07 2.03
N ALA A 62 -10.59 14.91 2.39
CA ALA A 62 -9.17 14.55 2.28
C ALA A 62 -8.81 13.35 3.16
N HIS A 63 -9.31 13.31 4.41
CA HIS A 63 -9.08 12.19 5.31
C HIS A 63 -9.72 10.89 4.78
N ARG A 64 -10.93 10.99 4.20
CA ARG A 64 -11.58 9.83 3.55
C ARG A 64 -10.80 9.33 2.33
N SER A 65 -10.29 10.23 1.49
CA SER A 65 -9.44 9.85 0.35
C SER A 65 -8.16 9.15 0.79
N ARG A 66 -7.53 9.63 1.88
CA ARG A 66 -6.34 8.98 2.43
C ARG A 66 -6.64 7.61 3.03
N LEU A 67 -7.78 7.47 3.72
CA LEU A 67 -8.22 6.18 4.24
C LEU A 67 -8.42 5.17 3.11
N ALA A 68 -9.11 5.57 2.03
CA ALA A 68 -9.30 4.71 0.87
C ALA A 68 -7.97 4.28 0.22
N LEU A 69 -6.97 5.16 0.19
CA LEU A 69 -5.64 4.82 -0.30
C LEU A 69 -4.92 3.80 0.61
N ALA A 70 -5.04 3.96 1.94
CA ALA A 70 -4.49 2.99 2.88
C ALA A 70 -5.18 1.62 2.78
N GLU A 71 -6.50 1.59 2.59
CA GLU A 71 -7.28 0.37 2.37
C GLU A 71 -6.87 -0.35 1.08
N ALA A 72 -6.64 0.41 0.00
CA ALA A 72 -6.13 -0.14 -1.26
C ALA A 72 -4.75 -0.79 -1.07
N ALA A 73 -3.84 -0.14 -0.31
CA ALA A 73 -2.54 -0.72 0.02
C ALA A 73 -2.67 -2.01 0.84
N GLY A 74 -3.55 -2.02 1.85
CA GLY A 74 -3.86 -3.21 2.65
C GLY A 74 -4.36 -4.38 1.80
N THR A 75 -5.21 -4.11 0.81
CA THR A 75 -5.73 -5.13 -0.12
C THR A 75 -4.62 -5.71 -1.01
N VAL A 76 -3.71 -4.86 -1.52
CA VAL A 76 -2.56 -5.32 -2.32
C VAL A 76 -1.62 -6.19 -1.48
N LEU A 77 -1.35 -5.80 -0.23
CA LEU A 77 -0.52 -6.58 0.69
C LEU A 77 -1.17 -7.94 0.99
N ALA A 78 -2.45 -7.98 1.33
CA ALA A 78 -3.17 -9.21 1.61
C ALA A 78 -3.19 -10.16 0.40
N GLY A 79 -3.46 -9.62 -0.81
CA GLY A 79 -3.43 -10.41 -2.05
C GLY A 79 -2.03 -10.94 -2.37
N GLY A 80 -1.00 -10.11 -2.21
CA GLY A 80 0.40 -10.51 -2.45
C GLY A 80 0.89 -11.58 -1.48
N LEU A 81 0.60 -11.44 -0.17
CA LEU A 81 0.93 -12.44 0.83
C LEU A 81 0.21 -13.77 0.55
N SER A 82 -1.06 -13.71 0.14
CA SER A 82 -1.83 -14.90 -0.26
C SER A 82 -1.17 -15.63 -1.43
N LEU A 83 -0.61 -14.92 -2.42
CA LEU A 83 0.15 -15.53 -3.52
C LEU A 83 1.44 -16.22 -3.05
N LEU A 84 1.99 -15.80 -1.93
CA LEU A 84 3.17 -16.43 -1.29
C LEU A 84 2.79 -17.59 -0.36
N GLY A 85 1.50 -17.91 -0.23
CA GLY A 85 1.01 -18.91 0.72
C GLY A 85 1.05 -18.45 2.18
N ILE A 86 1.13 -17.14 2.41
CA ILE A 86 1.16 -16.52 3.74
C ILE A 86 -0.22 -15.91 4.01
N THR A 87 -0.89 -16.37 5.06
CA THR A 87 -2.10 -15.72 5.54
C THR A 87 -1.71 -14.46 6.32
N ALA A 88 -2.19 -13.31 5.87
CA ALA A 88 -2.05 -12.06 6.62
C ALA A 88 -2.94 -12.12 7.88
N PRO A 89 -2.41 -11.89 9.08
CA PRO A 89 -3.23 -11.83 10.29
C PRO A 89 -4.07 -10.55 10.29
N ASP A 90 -5.33 -10.64 10.75
CA ASP A 90 -6.23 -9.48 10.84
C ASP A 90 -5.77 -8.44 11.89
N ARG A 91 -4.91 -8.85 12.84
CA ARG A 91 -4.27 -7.98 13.84
C ARG A 91 -2.90 -8.54 14.23
N ILE A 92 -1.94 -7.64 14.41
CA ILE A 92 -0.59 -7.88 14.97
C ILE A 92 -0.47 -7.26 16.35
#